data_AF-A0A1E7FE13-F1
#
_entry.id   AF-A0A1E7FE13-F1
#
_cell.length_a   1.000
_cell.length_b   1.000
_cell.length_c   1.000
_cell.angle_alpha   90.00
_cell.angle_beta   90.00
_cell.angle_gamma   90.00
#
_symmetry.space_group_name_H-M   'P 1'
#
loop_
_entity.id
_entity.type
_entity.pdbx_description
1 polymer ?
#
loop_
_entity_poly.entity_id
_entity_poly.type
_entity_poly.pdbx_seq_one_letter_code
_entity_poly.pdbx_strand_id
1 'polypeptide(L)'
;MTDDINTEIDQESKAEAEIATATKSAASASPDGKISGLGPSDAVLHITFNPTPKAQYKTECIDKSSGEKNIILTYFSIQGLGEVPRLILAEAGMPYESICAIGGEDQSVAMEWRTRSPNGLLPMLSGAGIPRYSPISQSGAIIRFLAKRLGMDGEDTILTSSRADVLYETAKDLGGTDSKIAIASIDTEKNHSNREDADRYG
;
A
#
# COMPACT_ATOMS: atom_id res chain seq x y z
N MET A 1 8.00 -7.38 31.85
CA MET A 1 6.99 -6.32 31.65
C MET A 1 7.62 -4.92 31.56
N THR A 2 8.48 -4.48 32.47
CA THR A 2 9.26 -3.22 32.28
C THR A 2 10.38 -3.36 31.24
N ASP A 3 11.01 -4.54 31.14
CA ASP A 3 12.10 -4.79 30.18
C ASP A 3 11.60 -4.85 28.72
N ASP A 4 10.37 -5.34 28.51
CA ASP A 4 9.74 -5.45 27.19
C ASP A 4 9.40 -4.07 26.63
N ILE A 5 8.86 -3.17 27.47
CA ILE A 5 8.51 -1.79 27.08
C ILE A 5 9.76 -0.99 26.71
N ASN A 6 10.85 -1.13 27.49
CA ASN A 6 12.11 -0.43 27.18
C ASN A 6 12.73 -0.92 25.87
N THR A 7 12.53 -2.18 25.52
CA THR A 7 13.00 -2.77 24.26
C THR A 7 12.22 -2.22 23.06
N GLU A 8 10.89 -2.13 23.16
CA GLU A 8 10.05 -1.55 22.10
C GLU A 8 10.35 -0.07 21.88
N ILE A 9 10.57 0.70 22.95
CA ILE A 9 10.93 2.12 22.86
C ILE A 9 12.29 2.30 22.15
N ASP A 10 13.27 1.46 22.46
CA ASP A 10 14.58 1.49 21.80
C ASP A 10 14.48 1.12 20.31
N GLN A 11 13.70 0.08 19.98
CA GLN A 11 13.44 -0.32 18.59
C GLN A 11 12.74 0.78 17.79
N GLU A 12 11.73 1.42 18.39
CA GLU A 12 11.00 2.51 17.74
C GLU A 12 11.90 3.72 17.51
N SER A 13 12.75 4.06 18.48
CA SER A 13 13.71 5.16 18.35
C SER A 13 14.73 4.91 17.23
N LYS A 14 15.21 3.67 17.09
CA LYS A 14 16.10 3.26 15.99
C LYS A 14 15.42 3.36 14.64
N ALA A 15 14.19 2.86 14.52
CA ALA A 15 13.43 2.93 13.28
C ALA A 15 13.14 4.38 12.84
N GLU A 16 12.80 5.27 13.79
CA GLU A 16 12.64 6.70 13.52
C GLU A 16 13.95 7.37 13.10
N ALA A 17 15.06 7.06 13.75
CA ALA A 17 16.37 7.60 13.38
C ALA A 17 16.78 7.19 11.96
N GLU A 18 16.47 5.96 11.57
CA GLU A 18 16.72 5.44 10.23
C GLU A 18 15.87 6.16 9.18
N ILE A 19 14.57 6.32 9.43
CA ILE A 19 13.66 7.07 8.56
C ILE A 19 14.13 8.53 8.43
N ALA A 20 14.48 9.18 9.54
CA ALA A 20 14.98 10.55 9.53
C ALA A 20 16.28 10.69 8.73
N THR A 21 17.16 9.69 8.82
CA THR A 21 18.38 9.62 8.00
C THR A 21 18.02 9.51 6.52
N ALA A 22 17.07 8.63 6.17
CA ALA A 22 16.56 8.46 4.80
C ALA A 22 16.03 9.77 4.21
N THR A 23 15.17 10.46 4.95
CA THR A 23 14.55 11.73 4.55
C THR A 23 15.61 12.82 4.37
N LYS A 24 16.60 12.88 5.28
CA LYS A 24 17.70 13.84 5.18
C LYS A 24 18.62 13.56 3.99
N SER A 25 18.94 12.28 3.75
CA SER A 25 19.72 11.86 2.59
C SER A 25 18.99 12.22 1.28
N ALA A 26 17.69 11.93 1.19
CA ALA A 26 16.87 12.30 0.05
C ALA A 26 16.83 13.83 -0.19
N ALA A 27 16.69 14.63 0.87
CA ALA A 27 16.65 16.09 0.77
C ALA A 27 17.99 16.73 0.38
N SER A 28 19.11 16.05 0.65
CA SER A 28 20.47 16.53 0.34
C SER A 28 21.05 15.96 -0.95
N ALA A 29 20.33 15.05 -1.61
CA ALA A 29 20.75 14.45 -2.87
C ALA A 29 20.83 15.50 -4.00
N SER A 30 21.88 15.41 -4.83
CA SER A 30 22.03 16.25 -6.02
C SER A 30 20.93 15.94 -7.05
N PRO A 31 20.33 16.95 -7.70
CA PRO A 31 19.38 16.72 -8.81
C PRO A 31 19.96 15.89 -9.96
N ASP A 32 21.27 16.01 -10.20
CA ASP A 32 22.01 15.28 -11.25
C ASP A 32 22.70 14.02 -10.70
N GLY A 33 22.43 13.67 -9.44
CA GLY A 33 22.98 12.47 -8.81
C GLY A 33 22.43 11.21 -9.47
N LYS A 34 23.29 10.23 -9.71
CA LYS A 34 22.83 8.89 -10.08
C LYS A 34 21.99 8.35 -8.92
N ILE A 35 20.73 8.02 -9.19
CA ILE A 35 19.88 7.35 -8.19
C ILE A 35 20.46 5.93 -8.01
N SER A 36 21.26 5.72 -6.96
CA SER A 36 21.96 4.47 -6.68
C SER A 36 21.81 4.10 -5.22
N GLY A 37 21.12 2.99 -4.94
CA GLY A 37 20.82 2.56 -3.57
C GLY A 37 19.33 2.69 -3.28
N LEU A 38 18.74 1.66 -2.67
CA LEU A 38 17.29 1.44 -2.53
C LEU A 38 16.85 1.27 -1.08
N GLY A 39 17.75 1.61 -0.17
CA GLY A 39 17.50 1.70 1.25
C GLY A 39 17.91 3.07 1.80
N PRO A 40 17.46 3.38 3.03
CA PRO A 40 17.52 4.71 3.64
C PRO A 40 18.93 5.25 3.88
N SER A 41 19.96 4.45 3.62
CA SER A 41 21.36 4.82 3.76
C SER A 41 21.79 5.87 2.72
N ASP A 42 21.58 5.63 1.41
CA ASP A 42 22.28 6.44 0.38
C ASP A 42 21.45 6.98 -0.82
N ALA A 43 20.25 6.46 -1.16
CA ALA A 43 19.45 7.03 -2.27
C ALA A 43 17.96 6.61 -2.32
N VAL A 44 17.20 6.73 -1.24
CA VAL A 44 15.73 6.57 -1.36
C VAL A 44 15.10 7.77 -2.05
N LEU A 45 14.12 7.52 -2.91
CA LEU A 45 13.21 8.57 -3.36
C LEU A 45 12.17 8.80 -2.26
N HIS A 46 12.26 9.94 -1.58
CA HIS A 46 11.28 10.35 -0.58
C HIS A 46 10.31 11.36 -1.20
N ILE A 47 9.02 11.04 -1.17
CA ILE A 47 7.97 11.88 -1.73
C ILE A 47 6.95 12.21 -0.65
N THR A 48 6.71 13.49 -0.42
CA THR A 48 5.63 13.95 0.46
C THR A 48 4.37 14.21 -0.36
N PHE A 49 3.28 13.56 0.02
CA PHE A 49 1.97 13.77 -0.60
C PHE A 49 1.08 14.57 0.33
N ASN A 50 0.52 15.65 -0.21
CA ASN A 50 -0.48 16.49 0.45
C ASN A 50 -1.70 16.58 -0.48
N PRO A 51 -2.61 15.61 -0.45
CA PRO A 51 -3.73 15.57 -1.38
C PRO A 51 -4.63 16.80 -1.23
N THR A 52 -4.96 17.43 -2.35
CA THR A 52 -5.97 18.50 -2.48
C THR A 52 -6.80 18.18 -3.72
N PRO A 53 -8.15 18.15 -3.68
CA PRO A 53 -9.06 18.82 -2.73
C PRO A 53 -9.66 17.90 -1.64
N LYS A 54 -10.59 18.47 -0.85
CA LYS A 54 -11.27 17.85 0.31
C LYS A 54 -11.87 16.49 -0.03
N ALA A 55 -11.73 15.51 0.88
CA ALA A 55 -12.27 14.16 0.74
C ALA A 55 -13.74 14.18 0.29
N GLN A 56 -14.08 13.34 -0.68
CA GLN A 56 -15.44 13.26 -1.23
C GLN A 56 -16.43 12.68 -0.19
N TYR A 57 -15.94 11.78 0.64
CA TYR A 57 -16.72 11.09 1.66
C TYR A 57 -16.35 11.56 3.07
N LYS A 58 -17.20 11.21 4.04
CA LYS A 58 -16.89 11.44 5.45
C LYS A 58 -15.77 10.47 5.83
N THR A 59 -14.54 10.93 5.78
CA THR A 59 -13.37 10.15 6.20
C THR A 59 -12.89 10.61 7.57
N GLU A 60 -12.45 9.65 8.38
CA GLU A 60 -11.75 9.96 9.61
C GLU A 60 -10.33 10.43 9.28
N CYS A 61 -10.11 11.74 9.35
CA CYS A 61 -8.77 12.28 9.18
C CYS A 61 -7.96 12.05 10.45
N ILE A 62 -6.74 11.53 10.30
CA ILE A 62 -5.76 11.49 11.39
C ILE A 62 -5.23 12.91 11.56
N ASP A 63 -5.76 13.61 12.55
CA ASP A 63 -5.29 14.95 12.87
C ASP A 63 -4.01 14.90 13.72
N LYS A 64 -3.33 16.04 13.80
CA LYS A 64 -2.13 16.20 14.64
C LYS A 64 -2.43 16.07 16.15
N SER A 65 -3.70 16.13 16.56
CA SER A 65 -4.11 16.04 17.97
C SER A 65 -4.24 14.60 18.45
N SER A 66 -4.37 13.63 17.55
CA SER A 66 -4.38 12.19 17.85
C SER A 66 -3.11 11.67 18.55
N GLY A 67 -1.99 12.40 18.45
CA GLY A 67 -0.68 11.94 18.92
C GLY A 67 -0.09 10.80 18.08
N GLU A 68 -0.79 10.38 17.02
CA GLU A 68 -0.30 9.36 16.09
C GLU A 68 0.75 9.93 15.13
N LYS A 69 1.63 9.04 14.68
CA LYS A 69 2.68 9.38 13.73
C LYS A 69 2.13 9.48 12.31
N ASN A 70 2.78 10.29 11.48
CA ASN A 70 2.49 10.44 10.06
C ASN A 70 2.54 9.10 9.32
N ILE A 71 1.67 8.92 8.31
CA ILE A 71 1.67 7.70 7.52
C ILE A 71 2.92 7.65 6.65
N ILE A 72 3.59 6.50 6.64
CA ILE A 72 4.71 6.21 5.74
C ILE A 72 4.40 4.93 4.96
N LEU A 73 4.36 5.04 3.64
CA LEU A 73 4.21 3.92 2.71
C LEU A 73 5.54 3.64 2.00
N THR A 74 6.15 2.50 2.30
CA THR A 74 7.37 2.05 1.61
C THR A 74 6.99 1.08 0.49
N TYR A 75 7.36 1.41 -0.75
CA TYR A 75 7.12 0.56 -1.92
C TYR A 75 8.15 0.81 -3.01
N PHE A 76 8.01 0.15 -4.15
CA PHE A 76 8.77 0.49 -5.35
C PHE A 76 8.28 1.80 -6.00
N SER A 77 9.14 2.42 -6.81
CA SER A 77 8.88 3.61 -7.64
C SER A 77 8.06 3.27 -8.89
N ILE A 78 7.13 2.34 -8.73
CA ILE A 78 6.12 1.94 -9.70
C ILE A 78 4.76 1.97 -9.00
N GLN A 79 3.68 1.85 -9.77
CA GLN A 79 2.33 1.74 -9.23
C GLN A 79 2.16 0.39 -8.50
N GLY A 80 2.15 -0.72 -9.27
CA GLY A 80 2.11 -2.09 -8.75
C GLY A 80 1.04 -2.31 -7.68
N LEU A 81 1.36 -3.15 -6.69
CA LEU A 81 0.48 -3.44 -5.55
C LEU A 81 0.46 -2.31 -4.50
N GLY A 82 1.35 -1.32 -4.61
CA GLY A 82 1.40 -0.16 -3.73
C GLY A 82 0.41 0.94 -4.14
N GLU A 83 -0.16 0.87 -5.35
CA GLU A 83 -1.00 1.95 -5.87
C GLU A 83 -2.35 2.08 -5.18
N VAL A 84 -3.04 0.98 -4.90
CA VAL A 84 -4.34 1.03 -4.25
C VAL A 84 -4.27 1.69 -2.86
N PRO A 85 -3.27 1.37 -1.99
CA PRO A 85 -3.02 2.16 -0.78
C PRO A 85 -2.84 3.66 -1.03
N ARG A 86 -2.09 4.07 -2.06
CA ARG A 86 -1.90 5.50 -2.40
C ARG A 86 -3.22 6.16 -2.80
N LEU A 87 -4.05 5.48 -3.58
CA LEU A 87 -5.35 5.98 -4.00
C LEU A 87 -6.32 6.13 -2.83
N ILE A 88 -6.33 5.19 -1.88
CA ILE A 88 -7.14 5.31 -0.65
C ILE A 88 -6.72 6.55 0.15
N LEU A 89 -5.41 6.76 0.34
CA LEU A 89 -4.91 7.94 1.06
C LEU A 89 -5.23 9.24 0.31
N ALA A 90 -5.12 9.25 -1.02
CA ALA A 90 -5.47 10.40 -1.84
C ALA A 90 -6.97 10.73 -1.75
N GLU A 91 -7.83 9.72 -1.89
CA GLU A 91 -9.29 9.86 -1.81
C GLU A 91 -9.74 10.35 -0.42
N ALA A 92 -9.10 9.86 0.64
CA ALA A 92 -9.36 10.29 2.00
C ALA A 92 -8.79 11.68 2.34
N GLY A 93 -8.06 12.31 1.41
CA GLY A 93 -7.39 13.58 1.67
C GLY A 93 -6.26 13.48 2.69
N MET A 94 -5.70 12.28 2.89
CA MET A 94 -4.72 11.98 3.94
C MET A 94 -3.29 12.29 3.50
N PRO A 95 -2.59 13.24 4.17
CA PRO A 95 -1.18 13.44 3.94
C PRO A 95 -0.37 12.22 4.34
N TYR A 96 0.60 11.85 3.51
CA TYR A 96 1.50 10.74 3.79
C TYR A 96 2.85 10.94 3.13
N GLU A 97 3.84 10.19 3.60
CA GLU A 97 5.15 10.11 2.99
C GLU A 97 5.32 8.77 2.27
N SER A 98 5.98 8.79 1.12
CA SER A 98 6.35 7.59 0.41
C SER A 98 7.87 7.47 0.33
N ILE A 99 8.39 6.34 0.79
CA ILE A 99 9.78 5.94 0.62
C ILE A 99 9.80 4.94 -0.53
N CYS A 100 10.37 5.34 -1.66
CA CYS A 100 10.28 4.61 -2.91
C CYS A 100 11.62 3.98 -3.29
N ALA A 101 11.62 2.67 -3.54
CA ALA A 101 12.74 1.92 -4.10
C ALA A 101 12.61 1.80 -5.64
N ILE A 102 13.63 2.07 -6.43
CA ILE A 102 13.59 1.96 -7.91
C ILE A 102 13.52 0.50 -8.41
N GLY A 103 13.93 -0.47 -7.59
CA GLY A 103 14.13 -1.87 -7.96
C GLY A 103 15.44 -2.13 -8.75
N GLY A 104 15.93 -3.38 -8.71
CA GLY A 104 17.13 -3.82 -9.45
C GLY A 104 18.47 -3.51 -8.76
N GLU A 105 18.44 -3.28 -7.44
CA GLU A 105 19.61 -3.06 -6.60
C GLU A 105 20.46 -4.32 -6.40
N ASP A 106 21.70 -4.11 -5.94
CA ASP A 106 22.50 -5.17 -5.33
C ASP A 106 21.79 -5.77 -4.10
N GLN A 107 22.02 -7.06 -3.87
CA GLN A 107 21.40 -7.79 -2.78
C GLN A 107 21.64 -7.15 -1.41
N SER A 108 22.83 -6.60 -1.16
CA SER A 108 23.18 -5.96 0.13
C SER A 108 22.27 -4.78 0.46
N VAL A 109 22.00 -3.93 -0.52
CA VAL A 109 21.10 -2.78 -0.43
C VAL A 109 19.65 -3.25 -0.28
N ALA A 110 19.28 -4.29 -1.01
CA ALA A 110 17.95 -4.85 -0.98
C ALA A 110 17.62 -5.46 0.40
N MET A 111 18.63 -5.93 1.13
CA MET A 111 18.47 -6.43 2.49
C MET A 111 18.01 -5.34 3.46
N GLU A 112 18.37 -4.06 3.25
CA GLU A 112 18.00 -2.98 4.17
C GLU A 112 16.49 -2.79 4.34
N TRP A 113 15.71 -2.87 3.26
CA TRP A 113 14.24 -2.83 3.36
C TRP A 113 13.63 -4.21 3.62
N ARG A 114 14.29 -5.30 3.20
CA ARG A 114 13.78 -6.66 3.44
C ARG A 114 13.82 -7.06 4.90
N THR A 115 14.85 -6.66 5.65
CA THR A 115 14.94 -6.95 7.10
C THR A 115 13.88 -6.22 7.90
N ARG A 116 13.41 -5.07 7.40
CA ARG A 116 12.33 -4.27 8.02
C ARG A 116 10.95 -4.78 7.68
N SER A 117 10.80 -5.43 6.54
CA SER A 117 9.53 -6.04 6.16
C SER A 117 9.27 -7.28 7.00
N PRO A 118 8.08 -7.39 7.64
CA PRO A 118 7.71 -8.59 8.40
C PRO A 118 7.86 -9.89 7.62
N ASN A 119 7.77 -9.83 6.30
CA ASN A 119 7.87 -10.99 5.41
C ASN A 119 8.90 -10.82 4.28
N GLY A 120 9.76 -9.80 4.34
CA GLY A 120 10.75 -9.53 3.28
C GLY A 120 10.16 -9.02 1.96
N LEU A 121 8.90 -8.55 1.94
CA LEU A 121 8.21 -8.04 0.76
C LEU A 121 7.68 -6.61 0.95
N LEU A 122 7.49 -5.91 -0.16
CA LEU A 122 6.80 -4.62 -0.23
C LEU A 122 5.41 -4.80 -0.88
N PRO A 123 4.41 -3.95 -0.60
CA PRO A 123 4.46 -2.72 0.21
C PRO A 123 4.46 -2.93 1.72
N MET A 124 4.95 -1.91 2.44
CA MET A 124 4.88 -1.78 3.89
C MET A 124 4.25 -0.45 4.31
N LEU A 125 3.46 -0.45 5.39
CA LEU A 125 2.84 0.74 5.98
C LEU A 125 3.20 0.86 7.46
N SER A 126 3.53 2.07 7.92
CA SER A 126 3.62 2.43 9.34
C SER A 126 3.01 3.80 9.61
N GLY A 127 2.84 4.16 10.88
CA GLY A 127 2.13 5.36 11.32
C GLY A 127 0.64 5.07 11.56
N ALA A 128 -0.15 6.09 11.90
CA ALA A 128 -1.58 5.92 12.15
C ALA A 128 -1.90 4.84 13.22
N GLY A 129 -1.10 4.77 14.28
CA GLY A 129 -1.19 3.73 15.31
C GLY A 129 -0.38 2.45 15.02
N ILE A 130 0.28 2.36 13.86
CA ILE A 130 1.22 1.27 13.54
C ILE A 130 2.65 1.73 13.88
N PRO A 131 3.39 1.00 14.74
CA PRO A 131 4.78 1.32 15.06
C PRO A 131 5.69 1.30 13.82
N ARG A 132 6.78 2.08 13.84
CA ARG A 132 7.78 2.05 12.75
C ARG A 132 8.60 0.76 12.76
N TYR A 133 8.93 0.24 13.94
CA TYR A 133 9.77 -0.96 14.06
C TYR A 133 9.04 -2.24 13.61
N SER A 134 7.71 -2.23 13.61
CA SER A 134 6.87 -3.36 13.22
C SER A 134 5.77 -2.91 12.25
N PRO A 135 6.15 -2.54 11.01
CA PRO A 135 5.18 -2.10 10.01
C PRO A 135 4.29 -3.26 9.59
N ILE A 136 3.14 -2.97 8.99
CA ILE A 136 2.34 -4.00 8.31
C ILE A 136 2.81 -4.18 6.87
N SER A 137 2.79 -5.40 6.36
CA SER A 137 3.07 -5.73 4.94
C SER A 137 1.87 -6.46 4.32
N GLN A 138 1.96 -6.76 3.02
CA GLN A 138 0.87 -7.28 2.16
C GLN A 138 -0.15 -6.21 1.79
N SER A 139 -0.27 -5.91 0.50
CA SER A 139 -1.14 -4.84 -0.01
C SER A 139 -2.59 -4.99 0.44
N GLY A 140 -3.14 -6.20 0.40
CA GLY A 140 -4.51 -6.47 0.84
C GLY A 140 -4.75 -6.24 2.34
N ALA A 141 -3.73 -6.43 3.19
CA ALA A 141 -3.84 -6.12 4.62
C ALA A 141 -3.77 -4.62 4.86
N ILE A 142 -2.86 -3.93 4.17
CA ILE A 142 -2.72 -2.47 4.19
C ILE A 142 -4.02 -1.79 3.74
N ILE A 143 -4.62 -2.26 2.64
CA ILE A 143 -5.87 -1.73 2.09
C ILE A 143 -7.00 -1.83 3.12
N ARG A 144 -7.19 -2.99 3.74
CA ARG A 144 -8.24 -3.19 4.76
C ARG A 144 -8.00 -2.36 6.01
N PHE A 145 -6.73 -2.26 6.45
CA PHE A 145 -6.36 -1.41 7.56
C PHE A 145 -6.72 0.05 7.29
N LEU A 146 -6.28 0.61 6.15
CA LEU A 146 -6.56 1.99 5.78
C LEU A 146 -8.06 2.23 5.60
N ALA A 147 -8.77 1.31 4.95
CA ALA A 147 -10.21 1.42 4.77
C ALA A 147 -10.94 1.52 6.12
N LYS A 148 -10.61 0.65 7.08
CA LYS A 148 -11.16 0.72 8.45
C LYS A 148 -10.77 2.01 9.15
N ARG A 149 -9.49 2.36 9.11
CA ARG A 149 -8.93 3.51 9.83
C ARG A 149 -9.52 4.85 9.36
N LEU A 150 -9.95 4.91 8.10
CA LEU A 150 -10.40 6.12 7.43
C LEU A 150 -11.92 6.14 7.16
N GLY A 151 -12.69 5.14 7.63
CA GLY A 151 -14.14 5.07 7.45
C GLY A 151 -14.59 4.66 6.04
N MET A 152 -13.77 3.91 5.30
CA MET A 152 -14.02 3.48 3.92
C MET A 152 -14.31 1.98 3.79
N ASP A 153 -14.53 1.26 4.89
CA ASP A 153 -14.84 -0.18 4.90
C ASP A 153 -16.35 -0.50 4.87
N GLY A 154 -17.21 0.52 4.76
CA GLY A 154 -18.66 0.35 4.65
C GLY A 154 -19.42 0.41 5.98
N GLU A 155 -18.78 0.94 7.04
CA GLU A 155 -19.25 1.51 8.34
C GLU A 155 -20.34 0.79 9.17
N ASP A 156 -21.27 0.06 8.56
CA ASP A 156 -22.53 -0.34 9.21
C ASP A 156 -22.55 -1.75 9.78
N THR A 157 -21.87 -2.72 9.15
CA THR A 157 -21.95 -4.14 9.55
C THR A 157 -20.72 -4.94 9.11
N ILE A 158 -20.49 -6.09 9.76
CA ILE A 158 -19.55 -7.11 9.26
C ILE A 158 -19.89 -7.47 7.81
N LEU A 159 -21.17 -7.57 7.46
CA LEU A 159 -21.62 -7.92 6.11
C LEU A 159 -21.21 -6.87 5.05
N THR A 160 -21.30 -5.57 5.36
CA THR A 160 -20.89 -4.51 4.42
C THR A 160 -19.38 -4.48 4.21
N SER A 161 -18.59 -4.63 5.29
CA SER A 161 -17.13 -4.79 5.16
C SER A 161 -16.72 -6.03 4.37
N SER A 162 -17.40 -7.16 4.57
CA SER A 162 -17.16 -8.38 3.77
C SER A 162 -17.55 -8.21 2.30
N ARG A 163 -18.53 -7.38 1.96
CA ARG A 163 -18.86 -7.06 0.57
C ARG A 163 -17.76 -6.23 -0.11
N ALA A 164 -17.12 -5.32 0.62
CA ALA A 164 -15.93 -4.62 0.13
C ALA A 164 -14.77 -5.59 -0.13
N ASP A 165 -14.57 -6.57 0.77
CA ASP A 165 -13.58 -7.63 0.57
C ASP A 165 -13.85 -8.47 -0.68
N VAL A 166 -15.12 -8.83 -0.93
CA VAL A 166 -15.51 -9.55 -2.15
C VAL A 166 -15.15 -8.75 -3.40
N LEU A 167 -15.40 -7.43 -3.42
CA LEU A 167 -15.03 -6.57 -4.55
C LEU A 167 -13.51 -6.53 -4.75
N TYR A 168 -12.76 -6.40 -3.67
CA TYR A 168 -11.30 -6.40 -3.72
C TYR A 168 -10.73 -7.72 -4.25
N GLU A 169 -11.17 -8.86 -3.72
CA GLU A 169 -10.68 -10.17 -4.19
C GLU A 169 -11.12 -10.42 -5.65
N THR A 170 -12.35 -10.04 -6.02
CA THR A 170 -12.81 -10.12 -7.43
C THR A 170 -11.92 -9.29 -8.35
N ALA A 171 -11.57 -8.05 -7.97
CA ALA A 171 -10.69 -7.20 -8.76
C ALA A 171 -9.28 -7.79 -8.90
N LYS A 172 -8.77 -8.43 -7.84
CA LYS A 172 -7.48 -9.12 -7.84
C LYS A 172 -7.49 -10.35 -8.75
N ASP A 173 -8.56 -11.15 -8.71
CA ASP A 173 -8.72 -12.32 -9.57
C ASP A 173 -8.77 -11.92 -11.04
N LEU A 174 -9.53 -10.86 -11.38
CA LEU A 174 -9.61 -10.31 -12.74
C LEU A 174 -8.27 -9.70 -13.22
N GLY A 175 -7.44 -9.20 -12.30
CA GLY A 175 -6.13 -8.64 -12.61
C GLY A 175 -5.04 -9.67 -12.91
N GLY A 176 -5.31 -10.96 -12.66
CA GLY A 176 -4.38 -12.07 -12.87
C GLY A 176 -4.03 -12.31 -14.34
N THR A 177 -2.82 -12.85 -14.57
CA THR A 177 -2.29 -13.15 -15.92
C THR A 177 -3.20 -14.09 -16.73
N ASP A 178 -3.88 -15.02 -16.05
CA ASP A 178 -4.81 -15.96 -16.68
C ASP A 178 -6.10 -15.28 -17.15
N SER A 179 -6.56 -14.24 -16.46
CA SER A 179 -7.72 -13.43 -16.90
C SER A 179 -7.38 -12.54 -18.10
N LYS A 180 -6.13 -12.07 -18.23
CA LYS A 180 -5.68 -11.37 -19.46
C LYS A 180 -5.67 -12.30 -20.67
N ILE A 181 -5.28 -13.56 -20.49
CA ILE A 181 -5.33 -14.59 -21.53
C ILE A 181 -6.79 -14.97 -21.83
N ALA A 182 -7.63 -15.17 -20.80
CA ALA A 182 -9.03 -15.53 -20.95
C ALA A 182 -9.86 -14.45 -21.67
N ILE A 183 -9.73 -13.17 -21.29
CA ILE A 183 -10.41 -12.04 -21.94
C ILE A 183 -9.93 -11.84 -23.37
N ALA A 184 -8.63 -12.02 -23.64
CA ALA A 184 -8.08 -11.98 -24.99
C ALA A 184 -8.52 -13.18 -25.85
N SER A 185 -8.95 -14.28 -25.24
CA SER A 185 -9.44 -15.50 -25.90
C SER A 185 -10.97 -15.58 -26.03
N ILE A 186 -11.71 -14.54 -25.61
CA ILE A 186 -13.14 -14.45 -25.92
C ILE A 186 -13.27 -14.12 -27.41
N ASP A 187 -13.50 -15.15 -28.23
CA ASP A 187 -13.87 -15.03 -29.63
C ASP A 187 -15.08 -14.09 -29.79
N THR A 188 -14.85 -12.92 -30.40
CA THR A 188 -15.88 -11.93 -30.74
C THR A 188 -16.86 -12.39 -31.83
N GLU A 189 -16.75 -13.63 -32.32
CA GLU A 189 -17.58 -14.17 -33.41
C GLU A 189 -18.66 -15.19 -32.98
N LYS A 190 -18.85 -15.46 -31.68
CA LYS A 190 -20.03 -16.24 -31.25
C LYS A 190 -21.28 -15.36 -31.25
N ASN A 191 -21.86 -15.21 -32.44
CA ASN A 191 -23.24 -14.80 -32.65
C ASN A 191 -24.17 -15.69 -31.81
N HIS A 192 -24.70 -15.15 -30.71
CA HIS A 192 -25.79 -15.75 -29.95
C HIS A 192 -27.15 -15.56 -30.65
N SER A 193 -27.20 -15.77 -31.97
CA SER A 193 -28.44 -15.86 -32.73
C SER A 193 -28.57 -17.30 -33.23
N ASN A 194 -29.15 -18.15 -32.37
CA ASN A 194 -30.00 -19.29 -32.73
C ASN A 194 -30.38 -20.03 -31.44
N ARG A 195 -31.39 -19.51 -30.73
CA ARG A 195 -32.27 -20.40 -29.97
C ARG A 195 -33.25 -20.98 -30.98
N GLU A 196 -32.91 -22.13 -31.52
CA GLU A 196 -33.95 -23.02 -32.08
C GLU A 196 -34.62 -23.69 -30.88
N ASP A 197 -35.68 -23.04 -30.39
CA ASP A 197 -36.72 -23.69 -29.62
C ASP A 197 -37.50 -24.57 -30.61
N ALA A 198 -37.16 -25.86 -30.69
CA ALA A 198 -38.03 -26.87 -31.30
C ALA A 198 -37.74 -28.26 -30.70
N ASP A 199 -38.79 -28.84 -30.14
CA ASP A 199 -39.00 -30.27 -29.95
C ASP A 199 -38.15 -31.01 -28.91
N ARG A 200 -38.56 -30.88 -27.64
CA ARG A 200 -38.36 -31.97 -26.67
C ARG A 200 -39.36 -32.01 -25.51
N TYR A 201 -40.66 -32.02 -25.81
CA TYR A 201 -41.67 -32.71 -25.00
C TYR A 201 -42.86 -33.12 -25.89
N GLY A 202 -42.78 -34.36 -26.40
CA GLY A 202 -43.87 -35.16 -26.93
C GLY A 202 -43.72 -36.57 -26.39
#